data_AF-A0A527ZYW4-F1
#
_entry.id   AF-A0A527ZYW4-F1
#
_cell.length_a   1.000
_cell.length_b   1.000
_cell.length_c   1.000
_cell.angle_alpha   90.00
_cell.angle_beta   90.00
_cell.angle_gamma   90.00
#
_symmetry.space_group_name_H-M   'P 1'
#
loop_
_entity.id
_entity.type
_entity.pdbx_description
1 polymer ?
#
loop_
_entity_poly.entity_id
_entity_poly.type
_entity_poly.pdbx_seq_one_letter_code
_entity_poly.pdbx_strand_id
1 'polypeptide(L)'
;MNRVLPAVFVLALSAPAFGQTVNGEGAKQLSENLSRYVGRQAIDRGLLKVSVEGDAYKLAVDVKPVVDLLAAQHSFKFDFSPYALLVKPSGNGTWSVSADVSQSGSFEFKGPEGPQSMQFSITDGKFSGVYDPELAAFTSATQSIAGMTMNSRDTMQRAEVSTGAGTATMNATKAANGGVDFTATQTVADFAEALDFDDPKSGLKFPLTIKSPELSVNATGKGLRTKPFLDLLAFAVANEDEAKLKANQAQLKSLLLAALPLWERIDGSYGLKDISVESPVGHFSAAELGTSFGSDGIAQNGAINYTIKAAGLTIPPNLVPAWGTALLPTDINLNFGGASIDLDSMAKKAIEAFDLNKNPPLPADFGDQIKADFMAKTPKFVIGHSTVKNGDMEIAMEGEMTFPGMKPEANVTIDIAGYDRIVESLQAAAKSEPEAAQYVPVALAIKGFGKTLPDGRIEWVVNGKPDGSVTVNGVMVKPADPVANDEGDDS
;
A
#
# COMPACT_ATOMS: atom_id res chain seq x y z
N MET A 1 -8.70 4.14 6.95
CA MET A 1 -10.04 3.62 6.58
C MET A 1 -11.13 4.70 6.38
N ASN A 2 -10.85 6.00 6.57
CA ASN A 2 -11.87 7.09 6.49
C ASN A 2 -12.08 7.74 5.11
N ARG A 3 -11.46 7.22 4.04
CA ARG A 3 -11.68 7.70 2.66
C ARG A 3 -12.55 6.76 1.81
N VAL A 4 -12.90 5.58 2.34
CA VAL A 4 -13.55 4.51 1.56
C VAL A 4 -15.08 4.67 1.51
N LEU A 5 -15.73 5.09 2.62
CA LEU A 5 -17.19 5.23 2.64
C LEU A 5 -17.76 6.31 1.70
N PRO A 6 -17.19 7.53 1.58
CA PRO A 6 -17.72 8.55 0.67
C PRO A 6 -17.59 8.15 -0.81
N ALA A 7 -16.51 7.46 -1.17
CA ALA A 7 -16.28 7.02 -2.54
C ALA A 7 -17.31 5.97 -2.99
N VAL A 8 -17.73 5.06 -2.10
CA VAL A 8 -18.72 4.01 -2.42
C VAL A 8 -20.08 4.60 -2.82
N PHE A 9 -20.52 5.70 -2.19
CA PHE A 9 -21.82 6.30 -2.50
C PHE A 9 -21.87 6.97 -3.89
N VAL A 10 -20.74 7.48 -4.39
CA VAL A 10 -20.69 8.09 -5.75
C VAL A 10 -20.44 7.05 -6.83
N LEU A 11 -19.65 6.02 -6.54
CA LEU A 11 -19.45 4.88 -7.43
C LEU A 11 -20.76 4.11 -7.71
N ALA A 12 -21.81 4.33 -6.91
CA ALA A 12 -23.10 3.66 -7.02
C ALA A 12 -24.14 4.36 -7.93
N LEU A 13 -23.80 5.49 -8.58
CA LEU A 13 -24.71 6.15 -9.53
C LEU A 13 -24.84 5.30 -10.80
N SER A 14 -25.78 4.36 -10.83
CA SER A 14 -25.89 3.35 -11.90
C SER A 14 -26.81 3.73 -13.05
N ALA A 15 -27.66 4.76 -12.88
CA ALA A 15 -28.55 5.24 -13.92
C ALA A 15 -27.87 6.32 -14.79
N PRO A 16 -27.94 6.22 -16.13
CA PRO A 16 -27.56 7.30 -17.02
C PRO A 16 -28.33 8.58 -16.66
N ALA A 17 -27.65 9.72 -16.64
CA ALA A 17 -28.27 11.01 -16.28
C ALA A 17 -29.26 11.54 -17.34
N PHE A 18 -29.44 10.84 -18.46
CA PHE A 18 -30.26 11.28 -19.59
C PHE A 18 -31.71 11.55 -19.19
N GLY A 19 -32.15 12.80 -19.38
CA GLY A 19 -33.55 13.19 -19.21
C GLY A 19 -34.03 13.27 -17.75
N GLN A 20 -33.16 13.11 -16.76
CA GLN A 20 -33.57 13.31 -15.36
C GLN A 20 -33.81 14.80 -15.08
N THR A 21 -35.08 15.13 -14.83
CA THR A 21 -35.45 16.45 -14.32
C THR A 21 -35.22 16.45 -12.81
N VAL A 22 -34.45 17.42 -12.30
CA VAL A 22 -34.21 17.55 -10.87
C VAL A 22 -35.51 17.96 -10.16
N ASN A 23 -36.20 16.97 -9.61
CA ASN A 23 -37.49 17.09 -8.95
C ASN A 23 -37.67 15.96 -7.92
N GLY A 24 -38.79 15.99 -7.19
CA GLY A 24 -39.06 15.00 -6.15
C GLY A 24 -39.15 13.55 -6.65
N GLU A 25 -39.56 13.33 -7.90
CA GLU A 25 -39.67 11.98 -8.46
C GLU A 25 -38.30 11.42 -8.84
N GLY A 26 -37.45 12.22 -9.48
CA GLY A 26 -36.07 11.81 -9.77
C GLY A 26 -35.24 11.59 -8.51
N ALA A 27 -35.50 12.34 -7.43
CA ALA A 27 -34.86 12.08 -6.13
C ALA A 27 -35.24 10.70 -5.57
N LYS A 28 -36.50 10.28 -5.71
CA LYS A 28 -36.95 8.93 -5.31
C LYS A 28 -36.29 7.84 -6.16
N GLN A 29 -36.28 8.01 -7.48
CA GLN A 29 -35.63 7.07 -8.40
C GLN A 29 -34.14 6.94 -8.10
N LEU A 30 -33.45 8.05 -7.83
CA LEU A 30 -32.04 8.04 -7.46
C LEU A 30 -31.81 7.32 -6.12
N SER A 31 -32.66 7.57 -5.12
CA SER A 31 -32.63 6.85 -3.84
C SER A 31 -32.82 5.34 -4.04
N GLU A 32 -33.78 4.95 -4.87
CA GLU A 32 -34.05 3.54 -5.19
C GLU A 32 -32.87 2.87 -5.90
N ASN A 33 -32.24 3.55 -6.86
CA ASN A 33 -31.05 3.04 -7.54
C ASN A 33 -29.87 2.85 -6.57
N LEU A 34 -29.64 3.81 -5.67
CA LEU A 34 -28.59 3.73 -4.66
C LEU A 34 -28.85 2.61 -3.64
N SER A 35 -30.12 2.31 -3.34
CA SER A 35 -30.51 1.24 -2.41
C SER A 35 -29.95 -0.14 -2.78
N ARG A 36 -29.69 -0.38 -4.08
CA ARG A 36 -29.06 -1.59 -4.58
C ARG A 36 -27.62 -1.79 -4.06
N TYR A 37 -26.94 -0.71 -3.69
CA TYR A 37 -25.52 -0.73 -3.30
C TYR A 37 -25.30 -0.45 -1.81
N VAL A 38 -26.29 0.15 -1.13
CA VAL A 38 -26.18 0.52 0.29
C VAL A 38 -27.15 -0.25 1.17
N GLY A 39 -28.08 -0.98 0.57
CA GLY A 39 -29.17 -1.66 1.25
C GLY A 39 -30.32 -0.72 1.58
N ARG A 40 -31.55 -1.24 1.53
CA ARG A 40 -32.75 -0.44 1.84
C ARG A 40 -32.80 -0.01 3.31
N GLN A 41 -32.29 -0.85 4.21
CA GLN A 41 -32.22 -0.53 5.64
C GLN A 41 -31.36 0.70 5.94
N ALA A 42 -30.28 0.93 5.18
CA ALA A 42 -29.46 2.13 5.33
C ALA A 42 -30.28 3.40 5.06
N ILE A 43 -31.07 3.39 3.97
CA ILE A 43 -31.93 4.52 3.61
C ILE A 43 -33.05 4.69 4.64
N ASP A 44 -33.73 3.61 5.02
CA ASP A 44 -34.85 3.64 5.96
C ASP A 44 -34.42 4.14 7.36
N ARG A 45 -33.17 3.88 7.76
CA ARG A 45 -32.57 4.36 9.02
C ARG A 45 -31.96 5.75 8.93
N GLY A 46 -32.02 6.40 7.78
CA GLY A 46 -31.50 7.75 7.58
C GLY A 46 -29.99 7.85 7.32
N LEU A 47 -29.30 6.73 7.06
CA LEU A 47 -27.86 6.74 6.70
C LEU A 47 -27.61 7.55 5.43
N LEU A 48 -28.51 7.41 4.45
CA LEU A 48 -28.46 8.11 3.19
C LEU A 48 -29.84 8.71 2.89
N LYS A 49 -29.87 10.00 2.61
CA LYS A 49 -31.08 10.72 2.20
C LYS A 49 -30.85 11.45 0.89
N VAL A 50 -31.75 11.24 -0.06
CA VAL A 50 -31.77 11.97 -1.35
C VAL A 50 -32.87 13.01 -1.32
N SER A 51 -32.53 14.27 -1.61
CA SER A 51 -33.48 15.38 -1.72
C SER A 51 -33.13 16.32 -2.86
N VAL A 52 -34.06 17.16 -3.29
CA VAL A 52 -33.78 18.22 -4.28
C VAL A 52 -33.18 19.44 -3.56
N GLU A 53 -32.10 19.98 -4.10
CA GLU A 53 -31.51 21.25 -3.66
C GLU A 53 -31.15 22.09 -4.88
N GLY A 54 -31.97 23.11 -5.17
CA GLY A 54 -31.82 23.93 -6.38
C GLY A 54 -31.98 23.09 -7.65
N ASP A 55 -30.95 23.10 -8.49
CA ASP A 55 -30.87 22.35 -9.75
C ASP A 55 -30.01 21.07 -9.64
N ALA A 56 -29.77 20.59 -8.42
CA ALA A 56 -29.08 19.33 -8.11
C ALA A 56 -29.87 18.46 -7.13
N TYR A 57 -29.50 17.18 -7.01
CA TYR A 57 -29.88 16.35 -5.89
C TYR A 57 -28.83 16.42 -4.80
N LYS A 58 -29.27 16.51 -3.55
CA LYS A 58 -28.43 16.40 -2.37
C LYS A 58 -28.49 14.97 -1.83
N LEU A 59 -27.34 14.33 -1.75
CA LEU A 59 -27.13 13.04 -1.10
C LEU A 59 -26.52 13.34 0.27
N ALA A 60 -27.37 13.39 1.29
CA ALA A 60 -26.93 13.61 2.67
C ALA A 60 -26.59 12.26 3.32
N VAL A 61 -25.42 12.16 3.93
CA VAL A 61 -24.95 10.96 4.63
C VAL A 61 -24.81 11.26 6.12
N ASP A 62 -25.50 10.50 6.94
CA ASP A 62 -25.48 10.61 8.41
C ASP A 62 -25.27 9.23 9.05
N VAL A 63 -24.08 8.98 9.58
CA VAL A 63 -23.74 7.69 10.19
C VAL A 63 -24.21 7.55 11.63
N LYS A 64 -24.70 8.63 12.25
CA LYS A 64 -25.10 8.64 13.67
C LYS A 64 -26.14 7.57 14.02
N PRO A 65 -27.22 7.35 13.24
CA PRO A 65 -28.21 6.33 13.57
C PRO A 65 -27.64 4.90 13.62
N VAL A 66 -26.66 4.61 12.78
CA VAL A 66 -25.98 3.29 12.73
C VAL A 66 -25.00 3.16 13.90
N VAL A 67 -24.26 4.23 14.17
CA VAL A 67 -23.33 4.32 15.31
C VAL A 67 -24.04 4.14 16.63
N ASP A 68 -25.18 4.81 16.85
CA ASP A 68 -25.94 4.73 18.11
C ASP A 68 -26.41 3.30 18.40
N LEU A 69 -26.80 2.56 17.36
CA LEU A 69 -27.18 1.15 17.49
C LEU A 69 -26.02 0.26 17.94
N LEU A 70 -24.85 0.46 17.35
CA LEU A 70 -23.66 -0.33 17.62
C LEU A 70 -23.01 0.06 18.96
N ALA A 71 -23.03 1.35 19.33
CA ALA A 71 -22.48 1.86 20.58
C ALA A 71 -23.17 1.24 21.80
N ALA A 72 -24.47 0.93 21.69
CA ALA A 72 -25.24 0.21 22.70
C ALA A 72 -24.69 -1.21 23.01
N GLN A 73 -23.88 -1.79 22.13
CA GLN A 73 -23.39 -3.16 22.24
C GLN A 73 -21.91 -3.26 22.68
N HIS A 74 -21.06 -2.28 22.32
CA HIS A 74 -19.60 -2.48 22.34
C HIS A 74 -18.74 -1.36 22.98
N SER A 75 -19.31 -0.45 23.78
CA SER A 75 -18.54 0.59 24.52
C SER A 75 -17.56 1.37 23.64
N PHE A 76 -18.04 1.90 22.51
CA PHE A 76 -17.30 2.84 21.67
C PHE A 76 -18.12 4.11 21.50
N LYS A 77 -17.44 5.25 21.34
CA LYS A 77 -18.04 6.52 20.95
C LYS A 77 -17.47 6.94 19.60
N PHE A 78 -18.36 7.42 18.75
CA PHE A 78 -18.00 7.89 17.43
C PHE A 78 -18.83 9.15 17.16
N ASP A 79 -18.15 10.25 16.88
CA ASP A 79 -18.77 11.51 16.48
C ASP A 79 -18.22 11.91 15.11
N PHE A 80 -19.11 12.18 14.17
CA PHE A 80 -18.77 12.54 12.81
C PHE A 80 -19.90 13.40 12.27
N SER A 81 -19.55 14.58 11.78
CA SER A 81 -20.54 15.49 11.23
C SER A 81 -21.20 14.87 9.98
N PRO A 82 -22.53 15.00 9.79
CA PRO A 82 -23.13 14.63 8.52
C PRO A 82 -22.50 15.42 7.39
N TYR A 83 -22.31 14.79 6.24
CA TYR A 83 -21.80 15.46 5.04
C TYR A 83 -22.78 15.25 3.88
N ALA A 84 -22.63 16.07 2.84
CA ALA A 84 -23.52 16.01 1.69
C ALA A 84 -22.77 16.17 0.38
N LEU A 85 -23.25 15.44 -0.62
CA LEU A 85 -22.83 15.58 -2.01
C LEU A 85 -23.97 16.23 -2.79
N LEU A 86 -23.64 17.19 -3.64
CA LEU A 86 -24.55 17.70 -4.65
C LEU A 86 -24.24 17.01 -5.97
N VAL A 87 -25.22 16.29 -6.51
CA VAL A 87 -25.12 15.57 -7.78
C VAL A 87 -26.12 16.14 -8.77
N LYS A 88 -25.62 16.59 -9.91
CA LYS A 88 -26.41 17.23 -10.96
C LYS A 88 -26.31 16.41 -12.25
N PRO A 89 -27.45 16.00 -12.83
CA PRO A 89 -27.45 15.28 -14.10
C PRO A 89 -26.98 16.22 -15.22
N SER A 90 -26.16 15.70 -16.13
CA SER A 90 -25.66 16.42 -17.30
C SER A 90 -26.29 15.87 -18.58
N GLY A 91 -26.42 16.73 -19.61
CA GLY A 91 -27.11 16.38 -20.86
C GLY A 91 -26.43 15.28 -21.70
N ASN A 92 -25.17 14.95 -21.40
CA ASN A 92 -24.37 13.89 -22.01
C ASN A 92 -24.45 12.55 -21.25
N GLY A 93 -25.31 12.42 -20.23
CA GLY A 93 -25.49 11.17 -19.47
C GLY A 93 -24.58 11.03 -18.24
N THR A 94 -23.68 11.98 -17.99
CA THR A 94 -22.80 12.01 -16.80
C THR A 94 -23.40 12.82 -15.65
N TRP A 95 -22.77 12.74 -14.49
CA TRP A 95 -23.16 13.45 -13.27
C TRP A 95 -22.06 14.41 -12.84
N SER A 96 -22.38 15.70 -12.71
CA SER A 96 -21.51 16.64 -12.01
C SER A 96 -21.69 16.44 -10.51
N VAL A 97 -20.61 16.23 -9.78
CA VAL A 97 -20.60 16.00 -8.34
C VAL A 97 -19.79 17.09 -7.68
N SER A 98 -20.29 17.66 -6.60
CA SER A 98 -19.55 18.60 -5.76
C SER A 98 -19.84 18.37 -4.29
N ALA A 99 -18.87 18.63 -3.43
CA ALA A 99 -19.05 18.52 -2.00
C ALA A 99 -18.16 19.51 -1.24
N ASP A 100 -18.66 19.99 -0.12
CA ASP A 100 -17.81 20.45 0.96
C ASP A 100 -17.33 19.22 1.72
N VAL A 101 -16.02 19.02 1.76
CA VAL A 101 -15.37 17.92 2.47
C VAL A 101 -14.61 18.40 3.70
N SER A 102 -14.87 19.64 4.14
CA SER A 102 -14.50 20.10 5.47
C SER A 102 -15.22 19.22 6.48
N GLN A 103 -14.45 18.59 7.36
CA GLN A 103 -14.99 17.57 8.22
C GLN A 103 -14.19 17.45 9.49
N SER A 104 -14.87 17.27 10.61
CA SER A 104 -14.25 16.87 11.86
C SER A 104 -14.95 15.67 12.45
N GLY A 105 -14.21 14.91 13.23
CA GLY A 105 -14.78 13.79 13.97
C GLY A 105 -13.86 13.30 15.07
N SER A 106 -14.43 12.45 15.91
CA SER A 106 -13.71 11.82 17.01
C SER A 106 -14.16 10.39 17.21
N PHE A 107 -13.23 9.57 17.70
CA PHE A 107 -13.44 8.17 17.99
C PHE A 107 -12.84 7.89 19.36
N GLU A 108 -13.57 7.18 20.20
CA GLU A 108 -13.09 6.62 21.47
C GLU A 108 -13.51 5.16 21.56
N PHE A 109 -12.60 4.26 21.90
CA PHE A 109 -12.95 2.87 22.16
C PHE A 109 -12.01 2.25 23.19
N LYS A 110 -12.43 1.15 23.81
CA LYS A 110 -11.63 0.41 24.77
C LYS A 110 -11.01 -0.81 24.08
N GLY A 111 -9.74 -0.71 23.72
CA GLY A 111 -8.97 -1.82 23.16
C GLY A 111 -8.45 -2.79 24.24
N PRO A 112 -7.83 -3.91 23.82
CA PRO A 112 -7.24 -4.88 24.74
C PRO A 112 -6.19 -4.28 25.69
N GLU A 113 -5.46 -3.27 25.22
CA GLU A 113 -4.37 -2.62 25.96
C GLU A 113 -4.80 -1.33 26.70
N GLY A 114 -6.06 -0.92 26.59
CA GLY A 114 -6.59 0.27 27.25
C GLY A 114 -7.45 1.17 26.36
N PRO A 115 -7.84 2.36 26.86
CA PRO A 115 -8.57 3.35 26.09
C PRO A 115 -7.73 3.88 24.93
N GLN A 116 -8.35 3.99 23.76
CA GLN A 116 -7.77 4.59 22.57
C GLN A 116 -8.70 5.69 22.08
N SER A 117 -8.13 6.79 21.61
CA SER A 117 -8.88 7.88 21.02
C SER A 117 -8.17 8.49 19.82
N MET A 118 -8.96 9.04 18.92
CA MET A 118 -8.47 9.84 17.82
C MET A 118 -9.47 10.94 17.49
N GLN A 119 -8.96 12.13 17.19
CA GLN A 119 -9.71 13.27 16.72
C GLN A 119 -9.07 13.76 15.42
N PHE A 120 -9.87 14.22 14.47
CA PHE A 120 -9.34 14.81 13.24
C PHE A 120 -10.19 15.99 12.80
N SER A 121 -9.59 16.88 12.03
CA SER A 121 -10.28 17.96 11.34
C SER A 121 -9.67 18.22 9.97
N ILE A 122 -10.51 18.58 9.01
CA ILE A 122 -10.18 19.00 7.65
C ILE A 122 -10.83 20.35 7.43
N THR A 123 -10.04 21.35 7.08
CA THR A 123 -10.49 22.74 6.92
C THR A 123 -10.59 23.12 5.45
N ASP A 124 -11.65 23.84 5.09
CA ASP A 124 -11.95 24.34 3.74
C ASP A 124 -11.79 23.27 2.65
N GLY A 125 -12.27 22.07 2.96
CA GLY A 125 -12.26 20.94 2.05
C GLY A 125 -13.27 21.13 0.93
N LYS A 126 -12.84 21.00 -0.33
CA LYS A 126 -13.72 21.05 -1.50
C LYS A 126 -13.45 19.88 -2.43
N PHE A 127 -14.51 19.34 -3.00
CA PHE A 127 -14.47 18.31 -4.01
C PHE A 127 -15.35 18.70 -5.20
N SER A 128 -14.87 18.41 -6.41
CA SER A 128 -15.66 18.48 -7.63
C SER A 128 -15.25 17.36 -8.58
N GLY A 129 -16.18 16.76 -9.31
CA GLY A 129 -15.88 15.76 -10.31
C GLY A 129 -17.01 15.51 -11.29
N VAL A 130 -16.68 14.80 -12.36
CA VAL A 130 -17.62 14.32 -13.37
C VAL A 130 -17.64 12.81 -13.30
N TYR A 131 -18.78 12.25 -12.92
CA TYR A 131 -19.00 10.83 -12.80
C TYR A 131 -19.74 10.28 -14.02
N ASP A 132 -19.21 9.21 -14.60
CA ASP A 132 -19.79 8.52 -15.75
C ASP A 132 -20.38 7.16 -15.31
N PRO A 133 -21.72 7.00 -15.30
CA PRO A 133 -22.38 5.72 -15.00
C PRO A 133 -21.98 4.57 -15.94
N GLU A 134 -21.59 4.85 -17.18
CA GLU A 134 -21.15 3.82 -18.11
C GLU A 134 -19.76 3.27 -17.80
N LEU A 135 -18.92 4.06 -17.13
CA LEU A 135 -17.64 3.59 -16.61
C LEU A 135 -17.74 3.20 -15.14
N ALA A 136 -18.82 3.61 -14.50
CA ALA A 136 -19.01 3.58 -13.06
C ALA A 136 -17.79 4.15 -12.30
N ALA A 137 -17.32 5.30 -12.79
CA ALA A 137 -16.10 5.96 -12.34
C ALA A 137 -16.19 7.46 -12.59
N PHE A 138 -15.39 8.23 -11.85
CA PHE A 138 -15.12 9.61 -12.22
C PHE A 138 -14.21 9.67 -13.45
N THR A 139 -14.61 10.42 -14.48
CA THR A 139 -13.76 10.73 -15.64
C THR A 139 -12.83 11.90 -15.37
N SER A 140 -13.21 12.77 -14.43
CA SER A 140 -12.34 13.79 -13.86
C SER A 140 -12.76 14.10 -12.42
N ALA A 141 -11.80 14.37 -11.54
CA ALA A 141 -12.06 14.88 -10.20
C ALA A 141 -10.95 15.81 -9.72
N THR A 142 -11.32 16.77 -8.88
CA THR A 142 -10.41 17.69 -8.19
C THR A 142 -10.81 17.79 -6.73
N GLN A 143 -9.82 17.85 -5.85
CA GLN A 143 -10.01 18.08 -4.41
C GLN A 143 -9.03 19.15 -3.93
N SER A 144 -9.45 19.97 -2.96
CA SER A 144 -8.57 20.86 -2.21
C SER A 144 -8.89 20.85 -0.73
N ILE A 145 -7.91 21.15 0.11
CA ILE A 145 -8.07 21.45 1.55
C ILE A 145 -7.16 22.63 1.90
N ALA A 146 -7.53 23.44 2.90
CA ALA A 146 -6.63 24.43 3.49
C ALA A 146 -5.68 23.82 4.52
N GLY A 147 -6.09 22.73 5.18
CA GLY A 147 -5.27 22.01 6.14
C GLY A 147 -6.01 20.82 6.75
N MET A 148 -5.24 19.97 7.43
CA MET A 148 -5.75 18.84 8.20
C MET A 148 -5.02 18.76 9.54
N THR A 149 -5.72 18.37 10.60
CA THR A 149 -5.11 17.94 11.85
C THR A 149 -5.66 16.59 12.26
N MET A 150 -4.84 15.80 12.96
CA MET A 150 -5.22 14.54 13.55
C MET A 150 -4.44 14.36 14.84
N ASN A 151 -5.15 14.12 15.95
CA ASN A 151 -4.56 13.78 17.23
C ASN A 151 -5.01 12.36 17.57
N SER A 152 -4.08 11.48 17.92
CA SER A 152 -4.41 10.16 18.44
C SER A 152 -3.67 9.86 19.73
N ARG A 153 -4.30 9.05 20.57
CA ARG A 153 -3.76 8.64 21.86
C ARG A 153 -4.15 7.21 22.16
N ASP A 154 -3.19 6.43 22.60
CA ASP A 154 -3.40 5.18 23.30
C ASP A 154 -2.55 5.13 24.57
N THR A 155 -2.39 3.93 25.15
CA THR A 155 -1.63 3.69 26.37
C THR A 155 -0.12 3.81 26.21
N MET A 156 0.42 3.68 25.00
CA MET A 156 1.86 3.69 24.70
C MET A 156 2.30 4.92 23.91
N GLN A 157 1.37 5.60 23.23
CA GLN A 157 1.70 6.58 22.23
C GLN A 157 0.69 7.74 22.19
N ARG A 158 1.21 8.93 21.95
CA ARG A 158 0.44 10.08 21.46
C ARG A 158 1.00 10.49 20.11
N ALA A 159 0.13 10.81 19.17
CA ALA A 159 0.52 11.32 17.87
C ALA A 159 -0.28 12.59 17.55
N GLU A 160 0.40 13.61 17.06
CA GLU A 160 -0.19 14.81 16.49
C GLU A 160 0.30 14.95 15.06
N VAL A 161 -0.61 14.85 14.10
CA VAL A 161 -0.34 14.99 12.68
C VAL A 161 -1.03 16.25 12.19
N SER A 162 -0.33 17.01 11.36
CA SER A 162 -0.87 18.19 10.71
C SER A 162 -0.35 18.34 9.29
N THR A 163 -1.15 18.99 8.45
CA THR A 163 -0.76 19.37 7.10
C THR A 163 -1.30 20.76 6.77
N GLY A 164 -0.56 21.49 5.93
CA GLY A 164 -1.04 22.69 5.27
C GLY A 164 -1.96 22.38 4.09
N ALA A 165 -2.03 23.33 3.16
CA ALA A 165 -2.90 23.24 1.99
C ALA A 165 -2.57 22.02 1.13
N GLY A 166 -3.60 21.39 0.59
CA GLY A 166 -3.45 20.21 -0.27
C GLY A 166 -4.35 20.28 -1.48
N THR A 167 -3.89 19.70 -2.59
CA THR A 167 -4.67 19.55 -3.81
C THR A 167 -4.56 18.13 -4.34
N ALA A 168 -5.61 17.63 -4.97
CA ALA A 168 -5.57 16.38 -5.72
C ALA A 168 -6.33 16.53 -7.03
N THR A 169 -5.85 15.84 -8.07
CA THR A 169 -6.54 15.72 -9.36
C THR A 169 -6.59 14.26 -9.79
N MET A 170 -7.62 13.90 -10.53
CA MET A 170 -7.77 12.58 -11.13
C MET A 170 -8.43 12.73 -12.50
N ASN A 171 -7.97 11.94 -13.45
CA ASN A 171 -8.58 11.81 -14.78
C ASN A 171 -8.70 10.33 -15.10
N ALA A 172 -9.80 9.94 -15.73
CA ALA A 172 -10.02 8.57 -16.14
C ALA A 172 -10.73 8.46 -17.50
N THR A 173 -10.45 7.37 -18.20
CA THR A 173 -10.99 7.07 -19.54
C THR A 173 -11.33 5.60 -19.66
N LYS A 174 -12.16 5.27 -20.66
CA LYS A 174 -12.49 3.88 -20.99
C LYS A 174 -11.25 3.16 -21.55
N ALA A 175 -10.88 2.05 -20.93
CA ALA A 175 -9.83 1.17 -21.43
C ALA A 175 -10.35 0.30 -22.59
N ALA A 176 -9.44 -0.14 -23.47
CA ALA A 176 -9.78 -1.00 -24.61
C ALA A 176 -10.42 -2.33 -24.17
N ASN A 177 -10.04 -2.84 -23.00
CA ASN A 177 -10.55 -4.07 -22.42
C ASN A 177 -11.93 -3.91 -21.74
N GLY A 178 -12.54 -2.71 -21.78
CA GLY A 178 -13.82 -2.39 -21.11
C GLY A 178 -13.72 -1.97 -19.64
N GLY A 179 -12.51 -1.87 -19.07
CA GLY A 179 -12.24 -1.29 -17.75
C GLY A 179 -11.98 0.22 -17.81
N VAL A 180 -11.35 0.75 -16.76
CA VAL A 180 -11.02 2.18 -16.61
C VAL A 180 -9.52 2.39 -16.47
N ASP A 181 -8.97 3.23 -17.33
CA ASP A 181 -7.61 3.76 -17.20
C ASP A 181 -7.67 5.08 -16.43
N PHE A 182 -6.83 5.26 -15.41
CA PHE A 182 -6.79 6.51 -14.64
C PHE A 182 -5.38 7.01 -14.35
N THR A 183 -5.29 8.30 -14.09
CA THR A 183 -4.13 8.98 -13.53
C THR A 183 -4.60 9.87 -12.38
N ALA A 184 -3.90 9.88 -11.26
CA ALA A 184 -4.19 10.74 -10.12
C ALA A 184 -2.90 11.32 -9.55
N THR A 185 -2.98 12.56 -9.09
CA THR A 185 -1.88 13.28 -8.44
C THR A 185 -2.42 13.96 -7.19
N GLN A 186 -1.63 14.00 -6.12
CA GLN A 186 -1.93 14.73 -4.90
C GLN A 186 -0.66 15.42 -4.40
N THR A 187 -0.79 16.67 -3.96
CA THR A 187 0.27 17.40 -3.25
C THR A 187 -0.29 17.98 -1.96
N VAL A 188 0.51 17.98 -0.91
CA VAL A 188 0.16 18.50 0.40
C VAL A 188 1.36 19.27 0.95
N ALA A 189 1.13 20.49 1.42
CA ALA A 189 2.16 21.33 2.02
C ALA A 189 2.32 21.06 3.52
N ASP A 190 3.47 21.42 4.06
CA ASP A 190 3.72 21.57 5.50
C ASP A 190 3.28 20.36 6.33
N PHE A 191 3.68 19.16 5.91
CA PHE A 191 3.45 17.94 6.68
C PHE A 191 4.27 17.98 7.97
N ALA A 192 3.63 17.72 9.10
CA ALA A 192 4.28 17.54 10.39
C ALA A 192 3.60 16.43 11.19
N GLU A 193 4.40 15.55 11.78
CA GLU A 193 3.96 14.47 12.67
C GLU A 193 4.84 14.48 13.93
N ALA A 194 4.23 14.73 15.08
CA ALA A 194 4.86 14.63 16.38
C ALA A 194 4.35 13.35 17.07
N LEU A 195 5.27 12.47 17.46
CA LEU A 195 5.00 11.22 18.16
C LEU A 195 5.65 11.31 19.54
N ASP A 196 4.90 10.96 20.57
CA ASP A 196 5.39 10.84 21.94
C ASP A 196 5.14 9.39 22.37
N PHE A 197 6.19 8.57 22.29
CA PHE A 197 6.17 7.21 22.81
C PHE A 197 6.47 7.24 24.31
N ASP A 198 5.57 6.68 25.10
CA ASP A 198 5.64 6.55 26.55
C ASP A 198 5.21 5.12 26.89
N ASP A 199 6.13 4.16 26.77
CA ASP A 199 5.85 2.75 27.08
C ASP A 199 5.98 2.53 28.60
N PRO A 200 4.86 2.31 29.32
CA PRO A 200 4.89 2.12 30.76
C PRO A 200 5.54 0.80 31.18
N LYS A 201 5.67 -0.19 30.29
CA LYS A 201 6.27 -1.49 30.59
C LYS A 201 7.79 -1.44 30.59
N SER A 202 8.38 -0.77 29.58
CA SER A 202 9.83 -0.59 29.49
C SER A 202 10.35 0.69 30.16
N GLY A 203 9.47 1.66 30.43
CA GLY A 203 9.84 3.00 30.87
C GLY A 203 10.46 3.86 29.76
N LEU A 204 10.42 3.40 28.51
CA LEU A 204 10.94 4.12 27.35
C LEU A 204 10.10 5.37 27.09
N LYS A 205 10.79 6.51 27.05
CA LYS A 205 10.23 7.79 26.58
C LYS A 205 11.01 8.28 25.38
N PHE A 206 10.34 8.37 24.24
CA PHE A 206 10.99 8.69 22.97
C PHE A 206 10.10 9.62 22.14
N PRO A 207 10.22 10.95 22.31
CA PRO A 207 9.55 11.87 21.40
C PRO A 207 10.24 11.87 20.03
N LEU A 208 9.47 12.01 18.97
CA LEU A 208 9.93 12.07 17.58
C LEU A 208 9.11 13.14 16.87
N THR A 209 9.74 14.01 16.08
CA THR A 209 9.01 14.95 15.23
C THR A 209 9.52 14.87 13.80
N ILE A 210 8.63 14.55 12.87
CA ILE A 210 8.89 14.42 11.45
C ILE A 210 8.24 15.63 10.75
N LYS A 211 8.98 16.31 9.88
CA LYS A 211 8.47 17.44 9.09
C LYS A 211 8.90 17.32 7.64
N SER A 212 8.06 17.78 6.73
CA SER A 212 8.34 17.86 5.29
C SER A 212 7.53 19.00 4.69
N PRO A 213 8.14 20.02 4.04
CA PRO A 213 7.40 21.09 3.37
C PRO A 213 6.48 20.61 2.26
N GLU A 214 6.76 19.46 1.65
CA GLU A 214 5.93 18.88 0.59
C GLU A 214 5.79 17.38 0.75
N LEU A 215 4.58 16.88 0.58
CA LEU A 215 4.22 15.49 0.38
C LEU A 215 3.52 15.37 -0.96
N SER A 216 3.96 14.43 -1.80
CA SER A 216 3.38 14.15 -3.11
C SER A 216 2.98 12.69 -3.24
N VAL A 217 1.88 12.45 -3.96
CA VAL A 217 1.41 11.13 -4.33
C VAL A 217 1.05 11.15 -5.81
N ASN A 218 1.52 10.17 -6.57
CA ASN A 218 1.05 9.92 -7.93
C ASN A 218 0.54 8.49 -8.01
N ALA A 219 -0.50 8.27 -8.79
CA ALA A 219 -1.03 6.95 -9.06
C ALA A 219 -1.50 6.88 -10.52
N THR A 220 -1.28 5.73 -11.14
CA THR A 220 -1.87 5.40 -12.43
C THR A 220 -2.45 4.00 -12.36
N GLY A 221 -3.53 3.76 -13.10
CA GLY A 221 -4.12 2.44 -13.22
C GLY A 221 -4.56 2.17 -14.63
N LYS A 222 -4.47 0.91 -15.03
CA LYS A 222 -4.86 0.39 -16.33
C LYS A 222 -5.95 -0.66 -16.17
N GLY A 223 -7.02 -0.52 -16.94
CA GLY A 223 -8.07 -1.55 -17.06
C GLY A 223 -8.80 -1.89 -15.76
N LEU A 224 -8.97 -0.96 -14.82
CA LEU A 224 -9.67 -1.20 -13.55
C LEU A 224 -11.13 -1.65 -13.79
N ARG A 225 -11.55 -2.73 -13.12
CA ARG A 225 -12.86 -3.39 -13.32
C ARG A 225 -13.97 -2.81 -12.43
N THR A 226 -14.17 -1.50 -12.48
CA THR A 226 -15.14 -0.74 -11.65
C THR A 226 -16.57 -1.30 -11.69
N LYS A 227 -17.11 -1.58 -12.88
CA LYS A 227 -18.46 -2.16 -13.05
C LYS A 227 -18.59 -3.56 -12.42
N PRO A 228 -17.73 -4.54 -12.74
CA PRO A 228 -17.74 -5.82 -12.04
C PRO A 228 -17.63 -5.71 -10.51
N PHE A 229 -16.86 -4.77 -9.98
CA PHE A 229 -16.82 -4.53 -8.53
C PHE A 229 -18.16 -4.03 -7.97
N LEU A 230 -18.87 -3.16 -8.68
CA LEU A 230 -20.19 -2.72 -8.27
C LEU A 230 -21.24 -3.83 -8.36
N ASP A 231 -21.13 -4.72 -9.34
CA ASP A 231 -22.00 -5.89 -9.43
C ASP A 231 -21.77 -6.85 -8.25
N LEU A 232 -20.52 -7.04 -7.82
CA LEU A 232 -20.18 -7.78 -6.59
C LEU A 232 -20.75 -7.09 -5.33
N LEU A 233 -20.65 -5.77 -5.23
CA LEU A 233 -21.24 -5.02 -4.11
C LEU A 233 -22.76 -5.17 -4.09
N ALA A 234 -23.42 -4.99 -5.23
CA ALA A 234 -24.86 -5.19 -5.35
C ALA A 234 -25.29 -6.61 -5.00
N PHE A 235 -24.48 -7.61 -5.37
CA PHE A 235 -24.72 -9.00 -4.98
C PHE A 235 -24.62 -9.19 -3.47
N ALA A 236 -23.60 -8.62 -2.81
CA ALA A 236 -23.43 -8.73 -1.36
C ALA A 236 -24.63 -8.12 -0.62
N VAL A 237 -25.09 -6.93 -1.04
CA VAL A 237 -26.27 -6.24 -0.49
C VAL A 237 -27.56 -7.04 -0.72
N ALA A 238 -27.70 -7.70 -1.88
CA ALA A 238 -28.86 -8.53 -2.15
C ALA A 238 -28.87 -9.87 -1.36
N ASN A 239 -27.72 -10.29 -0.84
CA ASN A 239 -27.49 -11.60 -0.22
C ASN A 239 -26.88 -11.49 1.19
N GLU A 240 -27.39 -10.56 2.00
CA GLU A 240 -26.89 -10.27 3.35
C GLU A 240 -27.00 -11.46 4.33
N ASP A 241 -27.93 -12.39 4.09
CA ASP A 241 -28.11 -13.58 4.92
C ASP A 241 -27.43 -14.83 4.32
N GLU A 242 -26.89 -15.67 5.20
CA GLU A 242 -26.11 -16.86 4.84
C GLU A 242 -26.89 -17.83 3.93
N ALA A 243 -28.20 -17.97 4.15
CA ALA A 243 -29.03 -18.89 3.36
C ALA A 243 -29.15 -18.41 1.90
N LYS A 244 -29.42 -17.12 1.67
CA LYS A 244 -29.42 -16.53 0.33
C LYS A 244 -28.05 -16.58 -0.33
N LEU A 245 -26.99 -16.26 0.42
CA LEU A 245 -25.63 -16.31 -0.10
C LEU A 245 -25.27 -17.72 -0.61
N LYS A 246 -25.58 -18.77 0.18
CA LYS A 246 -25.38 -20.17 -0.22
C LYS A 246 -26.24 -20.55 -1.42
N ALA A 247 -27.51 -20.15 -1.44
CA ALA A 247 -28.42 -20.42 -2.55
C ALA A 247 -27.94 -19.78 -3.86
N ASN A 248 -27.31 -18.60 -3.78
CA ASN A 248 -26.83 -17.83 -4.93
C ASN A 248 -25.32 -17.95 -5.18
N GLN A 249 -24.66 -18.98 -4.63
CA GLN A 249 -23.23 -19.24 -4.82
C GLN A 249 -22.80 -19.27 -6.30
N ALA A 250 -23.60 -19.85 -7.19
CA ALA A 250 -23.27 -19.92 -8.61
C ALA A 250 -23.15 -18.52 -9.25
N GLN A 251 -24.03 -17.60 -8.85
CA GLN A 251 -23.97 -16.20 -9.27
C GLN A 251 -22.74 -15.50 -8.68
N LEU A 252 -22.43 -15.73 -7.40
CA LEU A 252 -21.21 -15.20 -6.77
C LEU A 252 -19.95 -15.61 -7.55
N LYS A 253 -19.82 -16.90 -7.88
CA LYS A 253 -18.68 -17.41 -8.66
C LYS A 253 -18.56 -16.72 -10.02
N SER A 254 -19.68 -16.57 -10.73
CA SER A 254 -19.72 -15.88 -12.02
C SER A 254 -19.27 -14.41 -11.90
N LEU A 255 -19.73 -13.70 -10.88
CA LEU A 255 -19.34 -12.31 -10.62
C LEU A 255 -17.86 -12.17 -10.25
N LEU A 256 -17.33 -13.09 -9.43
CA LEU A 256 -15.90 -13.12 -9.09
C LEU A 256 -15.03 -13.34 -10.33
N LEU A 257 -15.43 -14.25 -11.23
CA LEU A 257 -14.72 -14.48 -12.50
C LEU A 257 -14.80 -13.26 -13.43
N ALA A 258 -15.96 -12.61 -13.51
CA ALA A 258 -16.15 -11.40 -14.32
C ALA A 258 -15.35 -10.20 -13.82
N ALA A 259 -14.99 -10.19 -12.52
CA ALA A 259 -14.15 -9.15 -11.94
C ALA A 259 -12.66 -9.33 -12.27
N LEU A 260 -12.20 -10.51 -12.67
CA LEU A 260 -10.80 -10.73 -13.07
C LEU A 260 -10.45 -9.93 -14.34
N PRO A 261 -9.22 -9.38 -14.46
CA PRO A 261 -8.08 -9.49 -13.54
C PRO A 261 -8.07 -8.47 -12.40
N LEU A 262 -9.21 -7.85 -12.05
CA LEU A 262 -9.39 -6.70 -11.15
C LEU A 262 -8.88 -5.39 -11.75
N TRP A 263 -7.64 -5.40 -12.23
CA TRP A 263 -6.98 -4.36 -13.02
C TRP A 263 -5.91 -5.01 -13.90
N GLU A 264 -5.38 -4.30 -14.90
CA GLU A 264 -4.23 -4.77 -15.66
C GLU A 264 -2.93 -4.44 -14.94
N ARG A 265 -2.76 -3.16 -14.59
CA ARG A 265 -1.60 -2.66 -13.84
C ARG A 265 -1.98 -1.45 -13.01
N ILE A 266 -1.44 -1.35 -11.80
CA ILE A 266 -1.47 -0.13 -10.99
C ILE A 266 -0.05 0.22 -10.62
N ASP A 267 0.30 1.50 -10.79
CA ASP A 267 1.55 2.09 -10.34
C ASP A 267 1.24 3.24 -9.38
N GLY A 268 2.06 3.40 -8.35
CA GLY A 268 1.96 4.55 -7.47
C GLY A 268 3.30 4.95 -6.88
N SER A 269 3.43 6.23 -6.57
CA SER A 269 4.60 6.81 -5.92
C SER A 269 4.16 7.71 -4.78
N TYR A 270 4.90 7.69 -3.68
CA TYR A 270 4.78 8.58 -2.55
C TYR A 270 6.13 9.26 -2.33
N GLY A 271 6.16 10.58 -2.13
CA GLY A 271 7.41 11.33 -1.96
C GLY A 271 7.29 12.46 -0.95
N LEU A 272 8.34 12.66 -0.17
CA LEU A 272 8.57 13.76 0.75
C LEU A 272 9.82 14.53 0.29
N LYS A 273 9.77 15.86 0.38
CA LYS A 273 10.91 16.74 0.08
C LYS A 273 11.44 17.37 1.35
N ASP A 274 12.75 17.49 1.47
CA ASP A 274 13.41 18.15 2.60
C ASP A 274 12.88 17.63 3.95
N ILE A 275 12.80 16.29 4.08
CA ILE A 275 12.35 15.65 5.30
C ILE A 275 13.36 15.92 6.42
N SER A 276 12.83 16.28 7.57
CA SER A 276 13.59 16.42 8.82
C SER A 276 12.95 15.60 9.92
N VAL A 277 13.79 14.98 10.74
CA VAL A 277 13.38 14.15 11.87
C VAL A 277 14.16 14.60 13.10
N GLU A 278 13.45 15.18 14.07
CA GLU A 278 13.97 15.59 15.36
C GLU A 278 13.72 14.46 16.38
N SER A 279 14.77 14.00 17.07
CA SER A 279 14.68 12.95 18.10
C SER A 279 15.71 13.18 19.22
N PRO A 280 15.54 12.54 20.40
CA PRO A 280 16.52 12.59 21.49
C PRO A 280 17.92 12.11 21.10
N VAL A 281 18.03 11.25 20.08
CA VAL A 281 19.32 10.68 19.64
C VAL A 281 20.01 11.52 18.56
N GLY A 282 19.35 12.55 18.05
CA GLY A 282 19.89 13.48 17.07
C GLY A 282 18.89 13.85 15.97
N HIS A 283 19.38 14.66 15.04
CA HIS A 283 18.65 15.13 13.87
C HIS A 283 18.97 14.29 12.63
N PHE A 284 17.96 13.71 12.02
CA PHE A 284 18.08 13.05 10.72
C PHE A 284 17.42 13.91 9.66
N SER A 285 17.93 13.87 8.43
CA SER A 285 17.28 14.55 7.31
C SER A 285 17.54 13.83 5.98
N ALA A 286 16.71 14.14 4.98
CA ALA A 286 16.96 13.78 3.59
C ALA A 286 16.39 14.88 2.68
N ALA A 287 17.06 15.18 1.57
CA ALA A 287 16.52 16.11 0.56
C ALA A 287 15.30 15.51 -0.15
N GLU A 288 15.30 14.19 -0.34
CA GLU A 288 14.19 13.45 -0.92
C GLU A 288 14.05 12.12 -0.19
N LEU A 289 12.82 11.74 0.14
CA LEU A 289 12.47 10.39 0.57
C LEU A 289 11.23 9.95 -0.20
N GLY A 290 11.30 8.82 -0.87
CA GLY A 290 10.21 8.34 -1.70
C GLY A 290 10.10 6.82 -1.73
N THR A 291 8.89 6.36 -1.98
CA THR A 291 8.61 4.96 -2.31
C THR A 291 7.77 4.90 -3.57
N SER A 292 7.97 3.87 -4.39
CA SER A 292 7.05 3.56 -5.48
C SER A 292 6.70 2.09 -5.47
N PHE A 293 5.49 1.78 -5.91
CA PHE A 293 5.01 0.43 -6.09
C PHE A 293 4.43 0.30 -7.50
N GLY A 294 4.49 -0.90 -8.04
CA GLY A 294 3.75 -1.29 -9.23
C GLY A 294 3.32 -2.74 -9.10
N SER A 295 2.12 -3.05 -9.57
CA SER A 295 1.59 -4.41 -9.53
C SER A 295 0.68 -4.63 -10.72
N ASP A 296 0.90 -5.73 -11.41
CA ASP A 296 -0.12 -6.28 -12.29
C ASP A 296 -1.29 -6.80 -11.46
N GLY A 297 -2.46 -6.98 -12.07
CA GLY A 297 -3.60 -7.59 -11.42
C GLY A 297 -3.50 -9.10 -11.28
N ILE A 298 -4.66 -9.76 -11.27
CA ILE A 298 -4.75 -11.22 -11.26
C ILE A 298 -4.43 -11.76 -12.65
N ALA A 299 -3.13 -11.95 -12.93
CA ALA A 299 -2.59 -12.36 -14.23
C ALA A 299 -1.89 -13.72 -14.18
N GLN A 300 -1.67 -14.35 -15.35
CA GLN A 300 -0.96 -15.63 -15.47
C GLN A 300 0.57 -15.49 -15.39
N ASN A 301 1.08 -14.30 -15.66
CA ASN A 301 2.49 -13.95 -15.61
C ASN A 301 2.63 -12.53 -15.08
N GLY A 302 2.21 -12.33 -13.84
CA GLY A 302 2.23 -11.03 -13.18
C GLY A 302 3.60 -10.67 -12.63
N ALA A 303 3.83 -9.37 -12.50
CA ALA A 303 4.95 -8.78 -11.80
C ALA A 303 4.49 -7.80 -10.71
N ILE A 304 5.29 -7.69 -9.67
CA ILE A 304 5.17 -6.70 -8.60
C ILE A 304 6.53 -6.05 -8.45
N ASN A 305 6.58 -4.72 -8.34
CA ASN A 305 7.81 -3.96 -8.10
C ASN A 305 7.62 -2.98 -6.96
N TYR A 306 8.67 -2.76 -6.20
CA TYR A 306 8.72 -1.81 -5.11
C TYR A 306 10.09 -1.13 -5.10
N THR A 307 10.08 0.18 -4.89
CA THR A 307 11.29 0.99 -4.85
C THR A 307 11.29 1.85 -3.60
N ILE A 308 12.43 1.92 -2.94
CA ILE A 308 12.71 2.86 -1.84
C ILE A 308 13.82 3.77 -2.32
N LYS A 309 13.60 5.08 -2.24
CA LYS A 309 14.59 6.09 -2.61
C LYS A 309 14.79 7.06 -1.47
N ALA A 310 16.03 7.35 -1.12
CA ALA A 310 16.40 8.46 -0.27
C ALA A 310 17.62 9.17 -0.88
N ALA A 311 17.64 10.49 -0.85
CA ALA A 311 18.75 11.29 -1.36
C ALA A 311 19.12 12.39 -0.38
N GLY A 312 20.41 12.71 -0.28
CA GLY A 312 20.92 13.70 0.68
C GLY A 312 20.69 13.32 2.14
N LEU A 313 20.76 12.02 2.47
CA LEU A 313 20.61 11.52 3.83
C LEU A 313 21.67 12.12 4.77
N THR A 314 21.22 12.60 5.92
CA THR A 314 22.07 13.00 7.04
C THR A 314 21.70 12.15 8.25
N ILE A 315 22.70 11.46 8.79
CA ILE A 315 22.58 10.63 10.00
C ILE A 315 23.43 11.28 11.11
N PRO A 316 22.91 11.40 12.34
CA PRO A 316 23.68 11.92 13.47
C PRO A 316 24.99 11.14 13.67
N PRO A 317 26.16 11.80 13.60
CA PRO A 317 27.46 11.12 13.72
C PRO A 317 27.65 10.39 15.05
N ASN A 318 26.96 10.82 16.12
CA ASN A 318 27.01 10.18 17.44
C ASN A 318 26.36 8.78 17.49
N LEU A 319 25.68 8.35 16.42
CA LEU A 319 25.07 7.01 16.32
C LEU A 319 26.01 5.97 15.71
N VAL A 320 27.15 6.39 15.18
CA VAL A 320 28.18 5.50 14.67
C VAL A 320 29.50 5.78 15.37
N PRO A 321 30.40 4.78 15.49
CA PRO A 321 31.78 5.04 15.86
C PRO A 321 32.41 6.10 14.94
N ALA A 322 33.39 6.86 15.44
CA ALA A 322 33.98 7.98 14.70
C ALA A 322 34.47 7.55 13.30
N TRP A 323 35.09 6.37 13.20
CA TRP A 323 35.53 5.78 11.93
C TRP A 323 34.43 5.43 10.94
N GLY A 324 33.21 5.15 11.41
CA GLY A 324 32.07 4.78 10.58
C GLY A 324 31.42 5.96 9.85
N THR A 325 31.70 7.20 10.29
CA THR A 325 31.08 8.42 9.75
C THR A 325 31.30 8.57 8.24
N ALA A 326 32.51 8.28 7.74
CA ALA A 326 32.83 8.37 6.31
C ALA A 326 32.15 7.29 5.46
N LEU A 327 31.60 6.25 6.10
CA LEU A 327 30.91 5.14 5.45
C LEU A 327 29.39 5.32 5.42
N LEU A 328 28.87 6.38 6.05
CA LEU A 328 27.43 6.65 6.07
C LEU A 328 26.92 6.91 4.64
N PRO A 329 25.77 6.33 4.24
CA PRO A 329 25.18 6.58 2.95
C PRO A 329 24.56 7.99 2.89
N THR A 330 24.71 8.65 1.75
CA THR A 330 23.96 9.88 1.43
C THR A 330 22.78 9.58 0.52
N ASP A 331 22.85 8.49 -0.26
CA ASP A 331 21.81 8.12 -1.21
C ASP A 331 21.55 6.62 -1.17
N ILE A 332 20.27 6.27 -1.22
CA ILE A 332 19.76 4.90 -1.24
C ILE A 332 18.74 4.83 -2.38
N ASN A 333 18.85 3.81 -3.21
CA ASN A 333 17.84 3.43 -4.20
C ASN A 333 17.75 1.91 -4.21
N LEU A 334 16.72 1.34 -3.59
CA LEU A 334 16.51 -0.11 -3.52
C LEU A 334 15.32 -0.46 -4.39
N ASN A 335 15.49 -1.41 -5.30
CA ASN A 335 14.44 -1.90 -6.18
C ASN A 335 14.30 -3.41 -6.04
N PHE A 336 13.13 -3.87 -5.64
CA PHE A 336 12.84 -5.28 -5.45
C PHE A 336 11.43 -5.61 -5.91
N GLY A 337 11.19 -6.88 -6.21
CA GLY A 337 9.92 -7.28 -6.78
C GLY A 337 9.77 -8.78 -6.91
N GLY A 338 8.69 -9.17 -7.58
CA GLY A 338 8.45 -10.53 -8.01
C GLY A 338 8.04 -10.57 -9.48
N ALA A 339 8.33 -11.68 -10.13
CA ALA A 339 7.96 -11.94 -11.52
C ALA A 339 7.52 -13.40 -11.68
N SER A 340 6.90 -13.73 -12.82
CA SER A 340 6.37 -15.08 -13.07
C SER A 340 5.32 -15.51 -12.04
N ILE A 341 4.51 -14.56 -11.56
CA ILE A 341 3.46 -14.80 -10.57
C ILE A 341 2.16 -15.12 -11.30
N ASP A 342 1.74 -16.40 -11.27
CA ASP A 342 0.46 -16.84 -11.84
C ASP A 342 -0.64 -16.75 -10.77
N LEU A 343 -1.27 -15.59 -10.61
CA LEU A 343 -2.43 -15.42 -9.72
C LEU A 343 -3.76 -15.79 -10.40
N ASP A 344 -3.84 -15.69 -11.73
CA ASP A 344 -5.04 -16.00 -12.51
C ASP A 344 -5.46 -17.47 -12.36
N SER A 345 -4.52 -18.40 -12.52
CA SER A 345 -4.81 -19.83 -12.35
C SER A 345 -5.25 -20.13 -10.92
N MET A 346 -4.59 -19.51 -9.92
CA MET A 346 -4.91 -19.74 -8.50
C MET A 346 -6.29 -19.20 -8.14
N ALA A 347 -6.62 -17.98 -8.60
CA ALA A 347 -7.91 -17.36 -8.35
C ALA A 347 -9.05 -18.16 -8.99
N LYS A 348 -8.92 -18.53 -10.27
CA LYS A 348 -9.93 -19.34 -10.97
C LYS A 348 -10.16 -20.68 -10.29
N LYS A 349 -9.08 -21.36 -9.90
CA LYS A 349 -9.14 -22.63 -9.18
C LYS A 349 -9.81 -22.50 -7.81
N ALA A 350 -9.52 -21.43 -7.07
CA ALA A 350 -10.18 -21.16 -5.78
C ALA A 350 -11.67 -20.84 -5.95
N ILE A 351 -12.01 -20.00 -6.94
CA ILE A 351 -13.41 -19.67 -7.26
C ILE A 351 -14.19 -20.92 -7.65
N GLU A 352 -13.59 -21.80 -8.45
CA GLU A 352 -14.19 -23.06 -8.84
C GLU A 352 -14.37 -24.01 -7.64
N ALA A 353 -13.36 -24.14 -6.78
CA ALA A 353 -13.33 -25.13 -5.71
C ALA A 353 -14.22 -24.81 -4.50
N PHE A 354 -14.41 -23.53 -4.13
CA PHE A 354 -15.13 -23.22 -2.89
C PHE A 354 -16.60 -23.66 -2.96
N ASP A 355 -17.12 -24.20 -1.87
CA ASP A 355 -18.53 -24.55 -1.70
C ASP A 355 -19.00 -24.15 -0.31
N LEU A 356 -19.75 -23.05 -0.23
CA LEU A 356 -20.34 -22.49 0.97
C LEU A 356 -21.35 -23.46 1.64
N ASN A 357 -21.78 -24.52 0.97
CA ASN A 357 -22.59 -25.57 1.58
C ASN A 357 -21.76 -26.58 2.39
N LYS A 358 -20.42 -26.49 2.34
CA LYS A 358 -19.49 -27.31 3.10
C LYS A 358 -18.79 -26.48 4.18
N ASN A 359 -18.35 -27.16 5.23
CA ASN A 359 -17.56 -26.56 6.30
C ASN A 359 -16.35 -27.46 6.62
N PRO A 360 -15.10 -27.06 6.28
CA PRO A 360 -14.74 -25.81 5.62
C PRO A 360 -15.24 -25.73 4.16
N PRO A 361 -15.43 -24.51 3.60
CA PRO A 361 -15.88 -24.35 2.21
C PRO A 361 -14.88 -24.80 1.16
N LEU A 362 -13.60 -24.92 1.51
CA LEU A 362 -12.55 -25.44 0.64
C LEU A 362 -12.15 -26.85 1.11
N PRO A 363 -11.74 -27.74 0.18
CA PRO A 363 -11.15 -29.03 0.54
C PRO A 363 -9.94 -28.87 1.47
N ALA A 364 -9.71 -29.84 2.36
CA ALA A 364 -8.63 -29.78 3.35
C ALA A 364 -7.22 -29.73 2.71
N ASP A 365 -7.05 -30.37 1.56
CA ASP A 365 -5.81 -30.46 0.77
C ASP A 365 -5.64 -29.30 -0.23
N PHE A 366 -6.62 -28.40 -0.33
CA PHE A 366 -6.63 -27.33 -1.33
C PHE A 366 -5.44 -26.37 -1.17
N GLY A 367 -5.05 -26.07 0.07
CA GLY A 367 -3.90 -25.20 0.36
C GLY A 367 -2.58 -25.77 -0.18
N ASP A 368 -2.35 -27.06 0.03
CA ASP A 368 -1.16 -27.75 -0.48
C ASP A 368 -1.17 -27.83 -2.01
N GLN A 369 -2.36 -28.04 -2.59
CA GLN A 369 -2.52 -28.06 -4.05
C GLN A 369 -2.21 -26.70 -4.69
N ILE A 370 -2.75 -25.60 -4.15
CA ILE A 370 -2.48 -24.25 -4.65
C ILE A 370 -1.01 -23.88 -4.48
N LYS A 371 -0.40 -24.23 -3.34
CA LYS A 371 1.03 -24.05 -3.12
C LYS A 371 1.85 -24.81 -4.16
N ALA A 372 1.54 -26.07 -4.42
CA ALA A 372 2.25 -26.87 -5.41
C ALA A 372 2.12 -26.28 -6.83
N ASP A 373 0.91 -25.89 -7.24
CA ASP A 373 0.66 -25.27 -8.55
C ASP A 373 1.40 -23.94 -8.68
N PHE A 374 1.39 -23.11 -7.64
CA PHE A 374 2.09 -21.83 -7.63
C PHE A 374 3.58 -22.01 -7.81
N MET A 375 4.18 -22.95 -7.07
CA MET A 375 5.62 -23.22 -7.16
C MET A 375 6.01 -23.88 -8.49
N ALA A 376 5.12 -24.66 -9.12
CA ALA A 376 5.33 -25.23 -10.44
C ALA A 376 5.43 -24.16 -11.55
N LYS A 377 4.95 -22.95 -11.31
CA LYS A 377 5.08 -21.79 -12.21
C LYS A 377 6.40 -21.03 -12.05
N THR A 378 7.28 -21.51 -11.17
CA THR A 378 8.62 -20.94 -10.95
C THR A 378 8.58 -19.43 -10.64
N PRO A 379 7.84 -19.00 -9.61
CA PRO A 379 7.80 -17.60 -9.22
C PRO A 379 9.22 -17.14 -8.85
N LYS A 380 9.53 -15.90 -9.22
CA LYS A 380 10.84 -15.28 -9.02
C LYS A 380 10.73 -14.14 -8.02
N PHE A 381 11.69 -14.07 -7.11
CA PHE A 381 12.04 -12.83 -6.44
C PHE A 381 13.09 -12.10 -7.28
N VAL A 382 12.93 -10.80 -7.49
CA VAL A 382 13.79 -9.97 -8.32
C VAL A 382 14.38 -8.86 -7.48
N ILE A 383 15.70 -8.72 -7.53
CA ILE A 383 16.44 -7.55 -7.07
C ILE A 383 16.75 -6.73 -8.32
N GLY A 384 15.94 -5.71 -8.58
CA GLY A 384 16.27 -4.74 -9.61
C GLY A 384 17.53 -3.97 -9.21
N HIS A 385 18.15 -3.31 -10.19
CA HIS A 385 19.36 -2.53 -9.94
C HIS A 385 19.17 -1.57 -8.75
N SER A 386 19.90 -1.86 -7.68
CA SER A 386 19.79 -1.21 -6.38
C SER A 386 21.15 -0.65 -5.98
N THR A 387 21.18 0.58 -5.45
CA THR A 387 22.40 1.28 -5.08
C THR A 387 22.33 1.87 -3.68
N VAL A 388 23.43 1.78 -2.94
CA VAL A 388 23.69 2.55 -1.72
C VAL A 388 25.01 3.26 -1.89
N LYS A 389 25.04 4.58 -1.77
CA LYS A 389 26.25 5.36 -2.06
C LYS A 389 26.46 6.54 -1.14
N ASN A 390 27.69 7.01 -1.15
CA ASN A 390 28.09 8.31 -0.64
C ASN A 390 29.08 8.97 -1.61
N GLY A 391 29.76 10.05 -1.19
CA GLY A 391 30.70 10.78 -2.04
C GLY A 391 31.90 9.97 -2.53
N ASP A 392 32.24 8.87 -1.84
CA ASP A 392 33.48 8.13 -2.09
C ASP A 392 33.26 6.66 -2.45
N MET A 393 32.06 6.11 -2.27
CA MET A 393 31.72 4.72 -2.57
C MET A 393 30.31 4.58 -3.15
N GLU A 394 30.12 3.52 -3.93
CA GLU A 394 28.82 3.06 -4.37
C GLU A 394 28.79 1.53 -4.29
N ILE A 395 27.81 0.99 -3.58
CA ILE A 395 27.48 -0.42 -3.55
C ILE A 395 26.28 -0.61 -4.44
N ALA A 396 26.41 -1.43 -5.49
CA ALA A 396 25.32 -1.82 -6.37
C ALA A 396 25.01 -3.31 -6.22
N MET A 397 23.74 -3.66 -6.37
CA MET A 397 23.22 -5.03 -6.26
C MET A 397 22.08 -5.25 -7.24
N GLU A 398 22.10 -6.39 -7.93
CA GLU A 398 21.03 -6.85 -8.81
C GLU A 398 21.02 -8.37 -8.88
N GLY A 399 19.87 -8.96 -9.21
CA GLY A 399 19.77 -10.41 -9.34
C GLY A 399 18.36 -10.95 -9.29
N GLU A 400 18.26 -12.27 -9.28
CA GLU A 400 17.00 -12.99 -9.14
C GLU A 400 17.17 -14.26 -8.30
N MET A 401 16.05 -14.71 -7.73
CA MET A 401 15.97 -15.94 -6.95
C MET A 401 14.71 -16.71 -7.32
N THR A 402 14.87 -18.01 -7.57
CA THR A 402 13.80 -19.00 -7.72
C THR A 402 13.82 -19.98 -6.55
N PHE A 403 12.81 -20.85 -6.47
CA PHE A 403 12.63 -21.74 -5.31
C PHE A 403 12.31 -23.20 -5.71
N PRO A 404 13.12 -23.86 -6.55
CA PRO A 404 12.87 -25.26 -6.91
C PRO A 404 12.89 -26.16 -5.67
N GLY A 405 11.87 -27.02 -5.53
CA GLY A 405 11.73 -27.87 -4.34
C GLY A 405 11.65 -27.09 -3.02
N MET A 406 11.13 -25.86 -3.05
CA MET A 406 11.06 -24.93 -1.90
C MET A 406 12.43 -24.49 -1.34
N LYS A 407 13.51 -24.66 -2.10
CA LYS A 407 14.86 -24.24 -1.69
C LYS A 407 15.36 -23.12 -2.60
N PRO A 408 16.05 -22.11 -2.06
CA PRO A 408 16.47 -20.96 -2.86
C PRO A 408 17.52 -21.36 -3.90
N GLU A 409 17.33 -20.88 -5.11
CA GLU A 409 18.35 -20.82 -6.15
C GLU A 409 18.50 -19.35 -6.55
N ALA A 410 19.68 -18.79 -6.32
CA ALA A 410 19.90 -17.35 -6.43
C ALA A 410 21.05 -17.04 -7.37
N ASN A 411 20.89 -16.01 -8.20
CA ASN A 411 21.96 -15.42 -9.00
C ASN A 411 21.96 -13.92 -8.70
N VAL A 412 22.95 -13.46 -7.93
CA VAL A 412 23.05 -12.08 -7.46
C VAL A 412 24.42 -11.52 -7.79
N THR A 413 24.45 -10.37 -8.43
CA THR A 413 25.67 -9.58 -8.63
C THR A 413 25.71 -8.48 -7.59
N ILE A 414 26.85 -8.34 -6.94
CA ILE A 414 27.16 -7.20 -6.07
C ILE A 414 28.43 -6.57 -6.62
N ASP A 415 28.45 -5.27 -6.82
CA ASP A 415 29.66 -4.54 -7.16
C ASP A 415 29.86 -3.31 -6.28
N ILE A 416 31.11 -2.99 -6.01
CA ILE A 416 31.46 -1.84 -5.18
C ILE A 416 32.49 -0.97 -5.89
N ALA A 417 32.11 0.28 -6.17
CA ALA A 417 33.04 1.34 -6.50
C ALA A 417 33.65 1.92 -5.22
N GLY A 418 34.96 2.20 -5.24
CA GLY A 418 35.66 2.80 -4.10
C GLY A 418 35.96 1.83 -2.95
N TYR A 419 35.92 0.51 -3.16
CA TYR A 419 36.18 -0.49 -2.11
C TYR A 419 37.51 -0.28 -1.38
N ASP A 420 38.55 0.14 -2.11
CA ASP A 420 39.88 0.36 -1.53
C ASP A 420 39.88 1.50 -0.51
N ARG A 421 39.05 2.51 -0.69
CA ARG A 421 38.87 3.58 0.30
C ARG A 421 38.23 3.06 1.57
N ILE A 422 37.31 2.11 1.49
CA ILE A 422 36.73 1.45 2.68
C ILE A 422 37.83 0.77 3.49
N VAL A 423 38.70 0.01 2.81
CA VAL A 423 39.85 -0.67 3.45
C VAL A 423 40.82 0.34 4.06
N GLU A 424 41.15 1.41 3.33
CA GLU A 424 42.03 2.48 3.81
C GLU A 424 41.45 3.20 5.04
N SER A 425 40.16 3.53 5.03
CA SER A 425 39.46 4.13 6.18
C SER A 425 39.49 3.23 7.41
N LEU A 426 39.21 1.92 7.23
CA LEU A 426 39.29 0.94 8.32
C LEU A 426 40.72 0.80 8.87
N GLN A 427 41.73 0.75 7.99
CA GLN A 427 43.14 0.67 8.39
C GLN A 427 43.62 1.92 9.12
N ALA A 428 43.18 3.10 8.69
CA ALA A 428 43.50 4.36 9.36
C ALA A 428 42.89 4.38 10.77
N ALA A 429 41.62 3.99 10.90
CA ALA A 429 40.92 3.90 12.18
C ALA A 429 41.52 2.85 13.12
N ALA A 430 41.93 1.70 12.59
CA ALA A 430 42.55 0.62 13.35
C ALA A 430 43.83 1.02 14.12
N LYS A 431 44.47 2.14 13.75
CA LYS A 431 45.63 2.69 14.48
C LYS A 431 45.28 3.21 15.87
N SER A 432 44.04 3.64 16.08
CA SER A 432 43.58 4.24 17.34
C SER A 432 42.35 3.56 17.93
N GLU A 433 41.62 2.76 17.14
CA GLU A 433 40.36 2.13 17.54
C GLU A 433 40.42 0.61 17.38
N PRO A 434 40.52 -0.16 18.50
CA PRO A 434 40.58 -1.62 18.47
C PRO A 434 39.39 -2.27 17.74
N GLU A 435 38.21 -1.65 17.83
CA GLU A 435 37.00 -2.11 17.14
C GLU A 435 37.06 -1.96 15.62
N ALA A 436 37.84 -1.03 15.07
CA ALA A 436 38.07 -0.96 13.63
C ALA A 436 39.07 -2.03 13.16
N ALA A 437 40.05 -2.36 14.02
CA ALA A 437 41.09 -3.33 13.71
C ALA A 437 40.56 -4.75 13.45
N GLN A 438 39.47 -5.16 14.11
CA GLN A 438 38.80 -6.45 13.86
C GLN A 438 38.18 -6.56 12.45
N TYR A 439 37.81 -5.44 11.82
CA TYR A 439 37.16 -5.45 10.50
C TYR A 439 38.15 -5.39 9.33
N VAL A 440 39.39 -4.94 9.54
CA VAL A 440 40.41 -4.86 8.48
C VAL A 440 40.69 -6.23 7.82
N PRO A 441 40.95 -7.32 8.58
CA PRO A 441 41.17 -8.63 7.97
C PRO A 441 39.94 -9.13 7.21
N VAL A 442 38.74 -8.84 7.71
CA VAL A 442 37.47 -9.24 7.09
C VAL A 442 37.28 -8.54 5.75
N ALA A 443 37.50 -7.22 5.69
CA ALA A 443 37.40 -6.44 4.45
C ALA A 443 38.42 -6.94 3.40
N LEU A 444 39.66 -7.23 3.81
CA LEU A 444 40.66 -7.79 2.89
C LEU A 444 40.26 -9.19 2.39
N ALA A 445 39.70 -10.05 3.25
CA ALA A 445 39.23 -11.37 2.87
C ALA A 445 38.06 -11.28 1.86
N ILE A 446 37.09 -10.39 2.10
CA ILE A 446 35.97 -10.14 1.18
C ILE A 446 36.48 -9.67 -0.19
N LYS A 447 37.42 -8.69 -0.22
CA LYS A 447 38.07 -8.24 -1.46
C LYS A 447 38.71 -9.40 -2.23
N GLY A 448 39.31 -10.36 -1.53
CA GLY A 448 39.98 -11.52 -2.12
C GLY A 448 39.05 -12.46 -2.90
N PHE A 449 37.75 -12.48 -2.59
CA PHE A 449 36.75 -13.22 -3.39
C PHE A 449 36.22 -12.44 -4.59
N GLY A 450 36.48 -11.13 -4.62
CA GLY A 450 35.99 -10.23 -5.65
C GLY A 450 36.87 -10.24 -6.90
N LYS A 451 36.26 -9.88 -8.03
CA LYS A 451 36.95 -9.66 -9.30
C LYS A 451 37.06 -8.16 -9.52
N THR A 452 38.27 -7.64 -9.76
CA THR A 452 38.45 -6.24 -10.15
C THR A 452 38.05 -6.05 -11.61
N LEU A 453 37.10 -5.14 -11.84
CA LEU A 453 36.65 -4.73 -13.17
C LEU A 453 37.58 -3.67 -13.78
N PRO A 454 37.55 -3.45 -15.11
CA PRO A 454 38.43 -2.48 -15.77
C PRO A 454 38.29 -1.03 -15.29
N ASP A 455 37.13 -0.67 -14.74
CA ASP A 455 36.83 0.64 -14.17
C ASP A 455 37.24 0.76 -12.68
N GLY A 456 37.83 -0.29 -12.12
CA GLY A 456 38.29 -0.33 -10.73
C GLY A 456 37.25 -0.78 -9.70
N ARG A 457 36.01 -1.09 -10.12
CA ARG A 457 35.02 -1.72 -9.23
C ARG A 457 35.44 -3.13 -8.82
N ILE A 458 35.01 -3.57 -7.64
CA ILE A 458 35.15 -4.96 -7.21
C ILE A 458 33.78 -5.65 -7.33
N GLU A 459 33.72 -6.75 -8.07
CA GLU A 459 32.49 -7.49 -8.37
C GLU A 459 32.48 -8.87 -7.70
N TRP A 460 31.32 -9.25 -7.17
CA TRP A 460 31.01 -10.58 -6.66
C TRP A 460 29.73 -11.09 -7.34
N VAL A 461 29.87 -12.08 -8.23
CA VAL A 461 28.73 -12.83 -8.76
C VAL A 461 28.49 -14.03 -7.85
N VAL A 462 27.47 -13.90 -7.00
CA VAL A 462 27.06 -14.90 -6.01
C VAL A 462 26.00 -15.81 -6.61
N ASN A 463 26.29 -17.11 -6.67
CA ASN A 463 25.36 -18.12 -7.14
C ASN A 463 25.08 -19.11 -6.00
N GLY A 464 23.84 -19.14 -5.53
CA GLY A 464 23.35 -20.10 -4.52
C GLY A 464 22.52 -21.18 -5.20
N LYS A 465 22.69 -22.43 -4.77
CA LYS A 465 21.97 -23.59 -5.33
C LYS A 465 21.04 -24.24 -4.30
N PRO A 466 20.02 -25.01 -4.75
CA PRO A 466 19.06 -25.68 -3.88
C PRO A 466 19.69 -26.70 -2.92
N ASP A 467 20.88 -27.20 -3.22
CA ASP A 467 21.63 -28.09 -2.33
C ASP A 467 22.37 -27.34 -1.21
N GLY A 468 22.20 -26.02 -1.11
CA GLY A 468 22.85 -25.17 -0.12
C GLY A 468 24.27 -24.74 -0.49
N SER A 469 24.80 -25.17 -1.63
CA SER A 469 26.11 -24.74 -2.11
C SER A 469 26.08 -23.29 -2.58
N VAL A 470 27.21 -22.60 -2.38
CA VAL A 470 27.40 -21.20 -2.78
C VAL A 470 28.72 -21.05 -3.50
N THR A 471 28.69 -20.37 -4.64
CA THR A 471 29.88 -19.97 -5.38
C THR A 471 29.92 -18.45 -5.54
N VAL A 472 31.12 -17.90 -5.57
CA VAL A 472 31.39 -16.49 -5.81
C VAL A 472 32.38 -16.39 -6.95
N ASN A 473 32.01 -15.74 -8.05
CA ASN A 473 32.83 -15.66 -9.25
C ASN A 473 33.29 -17.04 -9.77
N GLY A 474 32.44 -18.07 -9.60
CA GLY A 474 32.72 -19.47 -9.95
C GLY A 474 33.57 -20.25 -8.94
N VAL A 475 34.07 -19.61 -7.88
CA VAL A 475 34.83 -20.26 -6.80
C VAL A 475 33.88 -20.73 -5.71
N MET A 476 34.00 -22.00 -5.30
CA MET A 476 33.18 -22.56 -4.22
C MET A 476 33.57 -21.95 -2.87
N VAL A 477 32.62 -21.30 -2.21
CA VAL A 477 32.79 -20.71 -0.87
C VAL A 477 32.05 -21.50 0.21
N LYS A 478 30.98 -22.21 -0.18
CA LYS A 478 30.27 -23.17 0.67
C LYS A 478 29.93 -24.42 -0.17
N PRO A 479 30.32 -25.62 0.26
CA PRO A 479 29.90 -26.86 -0.40
C PRO A 479 28.40 -27.12 -0.17
N ALA A 480 27.86 -28.10 -0.90
CA ALA A 480 26.50 -28.57 -0.65
C ALA A 480 26.33 -29.02 0.80
N ASP A 481 25.13 -28.82 1.35
CA ASP A 481 24.79 -29.28 2.69
C ASP A 481 24.85 -30.82 2.72
N PRO A 482 25.32 -31.42 3.84
CA PRO A 482 25.32 -32.87 3.98
C PRO A 482 23.90 -33.44 3.78
N VAL A 483 23.78 -34.54 3.05
CA VAL A 483 22.51 -35.28 2.99
C VAL A 483 22.22 -35.78 4.39
N ALA A 484 21.09 -35.38 4.99
CA ALA A 484 20.65 -35.93 6.25
C ALA A 484 20.40 -37.42 6.06
N ASN A 485 21.18 -38.27 6.75
CA ASN A 485 20.86 -39.68 6.86
C ASN A 485 19.75 -39.82 7.90
N ASP A 486 18.51 -40.06 7.45
CA ASP A 486 17.42 -40.56 8.30
C ASP A 486 17.69 -42.04 8.65
N GLU A 487 18.81 -42.31 9.32
CA GLU A 487 19.08 -43.59 9.98
C GLU A 487 19.48 -43.29 11.43
N GLY A 488 18.50 -43.34 12.33
CA GLY A 488 18.77 -43.27 13.76
C GLY A 488 17.58 -42.88 14.63
N ASP A 489 16.51 -43.66 14.61
CA ASP A 489 15.70 -43.88 15.82
C ASP A 489 14.95 -45.21 15.70
N ASP A 490 15.71 -46.29 15.85
CA ASP A 490 15.21 -47.61 16.25
C ASP A 490 16.16 -48.12 17.34
N SER A 491 15.92 -47.68 18.58
CA SER A 491 16.37 -48.39 19.78
C SER A 491 15.52 -48.03 20.99
#